data_AF-A0A3L6JA17-F1
#
_entry.id   AF-A0A3L6JA17-F1
#
_cell.length_a   1.000
_cell.length_b   1.000
_cell.length_c   1.000
_cell.angle_alpha   90.00
_cell.angle_beta   90.00
_cell.angle_gamma   90.00
#
_symmetry.space_group_name_H-M   'P 1'
#
loop_
_entity.id
_entity.type
_entity.pdbx_description
1 polymer ?
#
loop_
_entity_poly.entity_id
_entity_poly.type
_entity_poly.pdbx_seq_one_letter_code
_entity_poly.pdbx_strand_id
1 'polypeptide(L)'
;MRNLAGRLSWKHASVVIALATVVPPYTTFLYGFGGHDGHVSIATYALLWAIYPPESSMSGLQVLTYYALSTGLSLGFFNIIFAFQVIRFTRGATSKRNTLLVGALTLVLPITSLIVAFPTMISSGAFVYIGPIPIQLITGLLLMHLAGPKEPVSPW
;
A
#
# COMPACT_ATOMS: atom_id res chain seq x y z
N MET A 1 -34.68 9.25 1.85
CA MET A 1 -34.04 8.36 0.86
C MET A 1 -33.65 7.06 1.55
N ARG A 2 -34.28 5.94 1.19
CA ARG A 2 -34.04 4.62 1.79
C ARG A 2 -32.70 4.07 1.29
N ASN A 3 -31.72 3.95 2.19
CA ASN A 3 -30.45 3.25 1.95
C ASN A 3 -30.73 1.74 1.80
N LEU A 4 -30.78 1.27 0.56
CA LEU A 4 -30.99 -0.14 0.17
C LEU A 4 -29.71 -0.86 -0.29
N ALA A 5 -28.53 -0.25 -0.13
CA ALA A 5 -27.28 -1.00 -0.21
C ALA A 5 -27.08 -1.73 1.12
N GLY A 6 -27.25 -3.05 1.11
CA GLY A 6 -26.96 -3.89 2.28
C GLY A 6 -25.56 -3.57 2.81
N ARG A 7 -25.48 -3.06 4.03
CA ARG A 7 -24.19 -2.70 4.65
C ARG A 7 -23.28 -3.93 4.63
N LEU A 8 -22.08 -3.74 4.12
CA LEU A 8 -21.06 -4.78 4.12
C LEU A 8 -20.76 -5.17 5.58
N SER A 9 -20.93 -6.44 5.92
CA SER A 9 -20.57 -6.94 7.26
C SER A 9 -19.08 -6.72 7.53
N TRP A 10 -18.73 -6.41 8.79
CA TRP A 10 -17.35 -6.23 9.23
C TRP A 10 -16.46 -7.45 8.91
N LYS A 11 -17.04 -8.65 8.86
CA LYS A 11 -16.32 -9.88 8.47
C LYS A 11 -15.85 -9.81 7.02
N HIS A 12 -16.74 -9.42 6.11
CA HIS A 12 -16.39 -9.23 4.70
C HIS A 12 -15.38 -8.08 4.53
N ALA A 13 -15.58 -6.96 5.24
CA ALA A 13 -14.62 -5.86 5.23
C ALA A 13 -13.22 -6.30 5.70
N SER A 14 -13.15 -7.18 6.71
CA SER A 14 -11.89 -7.74 7.21
C SER A 14 -11.19 -8.61 6.17
N VAL A 15 -11.92 -9.45 5.45
CA VAL A 15 -11.36 -10.27 4.37
C VAL A 15 -10.87 -9.39 3.23
N VAL A 16 -11.66 -8.41 2.80
CA VAL A 16 -11.29 -7.51 1.70
C VAL A 16 -10.02 -6.72 2.04
N ILE A 17 -9.93 -6.13 3.24
CA ILE A 17 -8.73 -5.37 3.60
C ILE A 17 -7.51 -6.28 3.79
N ALA A 18 -7.68 -7.50 4.31
CA ALA A 18 -6.58 -8.46 4.40
C ALA A 18 -6.04 -8.82 3.00
N LEU A 19 -6.92 -9.11 2.05
CA LEU A 19 -6.52 -9.36 0.65
C LEU A 19 -5.87 -8.14 0.03
N ALA A 20 -6.42 -6.94 0.24
CA ALA A 20 -5.86 -5.69 -0.27
C ALA A 20 -4.50 -5.31 0.37
N THR A 21 -4.14 -5.90 1.50
CA THR A 21 -2.83 -5.74 2.14
C THR A 21 -1.80 -6.68 1.51
N VAL A 22 -2.23 -7.88 1.14
CA VAL A 22 -1.34 -8.98 0.75
C VAL A 22 -1.08 -9.01 -0.75
N VAL A 23 -2.13 -8.84 -1.55
CA VAL A 23 -2.13 -9.14 -2.98
C VAL A 23 -1.69 -7.95 -3.84
N PRO A 24 -2.26 -6.75 -3.68
CA PRO A 24 -1.86 -5.61 -4.51
C PRO A 24 -0.44 -5.14 -4.20
N PRO A 25 0.27 -4.60 -5.20
CA PRO A 25 1.49 -3.87 -4.93
C PRO A 25 1.15 -2.59 -4.16
N TYR A 26 2.04 -2.19 -3.27
CA TYR A 26 1.89 -0.95 -2.48
C TYR A 26 2.94 0.10 -2.83
N THR A 27 3.99 -0.25 -3.58
CA THR A 27 5.05 0.70 -3.93
C THR A 27 5.91 0.21 -5.10
N THR A 28 6.55 1.17 -5.75
CA THR A 28 7.64 0.94 -6.70
C THR A 28 8.92 1.59 -6.18
N PHE A 29 10.06 0.96 -6.44
CA PHE A 29 11.39 1.43 -6.05
C PHE A 29 12.30 1.47 -7.26
N LEU A 30 13.23 2.41 -7.20
CA LEU A 30 14.40 2.40 -8.05
C LEU A 30 15.28 1.19 -7.71
N TYR A 31 15.48 0.30 -8.67
CA TYR A 31 16.32 -0.88 -8.49
C TYR A 31 17.76 -0.62 -8.93
N GLY A 32 17.94 0.05 -10.08
CA GLY A 32 19.27 0.31 -10.60
C GLY A 32 19.26 1.16 -11.86
N PHE A 33 20.46 1.60 -12.21
CA PHE A 33 20.80 2.29 -13.44
C PHE A 33 21.89 1.48 -14.13
N GLY A 34 21.69 1.08 -15.38
CA GLY A 34 22.66 0.23 -16.07
C GLY A 34 22.50 0.23 -17.59
N GLY A 35 23.64 0.28 -18.29
CA GLY A 35 23.75 0.20 -19.74
C GLY A 35 24.27 1.48 -20.40
N HIS A 36 24.88 1.35 -21.59
CA HIS A 36 25.34 2.45 -22.45
C HIS A 36 24.19 3.41 -22.85
N ASP A 37 22.93 2.99 -22.64
CA ASP A 37 21.71 3.64 -23.11
C ASP A 37 20.87 4.34 -22.01
N GLY A 38 21.35 4.37 -20.75
CA GLY A 38 20.71 5.17 -19.70
C GLY A 38 19.35 4.65 -19.18
N HIS A 39 19.07 3.34 -19.31
CA HIS A 39 17.82 2.76 -18.83
C HIS A 39 17.70 2.76 -17.30
N VAL A 40 16.53 3.17 -16.80
CA VAL A 40 16.17 3.16 -15.38
C VAL A 40 15.30 1.95 -15.09
N SER A 41 15.72 1.15 -14.12
CA SER A 41 15.06 -0.10 -13.77
C SER A 41 14.31 0.05 -12.46
N ILE A 42 13.06 -0.39 -12.43
CA ILE A 42 12.19 -0.33 -11.24
C ILE A 42 11.86 -1.73 -10.73
N ALA A 43 11.76 -1.85 -9.42
CA ALA A 43 11.20 -3.02 -8.75
C ALA A 43 9.83 -2.65 -8.15
N THR A 44 8.86 -3.55 -8.27
CA THR A 44 7.51 -3.38 -7.72
C THR A 44 7.32 -4.32 -6.55
N TYR A 45 6.81 -3.82 -5.42
CA TYR A 45 6.66 -4.61 -4.20
C TYR A 45 5.21 -4.70 -3.75
N ALA A 46 4.81 -5.92 -3.40
CA ALA A 46 3.66 -6.26 -2.58
C ALA A 46 4.16 -6.93 -1.28
N LEU A 47 3.25 -7.34 -0.39
CA LEU A 47 3.64 -7.88 0.91
C LEU A 47 4.32 -9.25 0.78
N LEU A 48 3.81 -10.10 -0.13
CA LEU A 48 4.26 -11.48 -0.30
C LEU A 48 4.97 -11.74 -1.63
N TRP A 49 5.07 -10.74 -2.49
CA TRP A 49 5.73 -10.86 -3.79
C TRP A 49 6.37 -9.55 -4.22
N ALA A 50 7.34 -9.65 -5.11
CA ALA A 50 7.95 -8.51 -5.78
C ALA A 50 8.24 -8.87 -7.25
N ILE A 51 8.25 -7.87 -8.12
CA ILE A 51 8.71 -8.01 -9.51
C ILE A 51 9.99 -7.21 -9.65
N TYR A 52 11.07 -7.88 -10.01
CA TYR A 52 12.38 -7.27 -10.26
C TYR A 52 12.64 -7.13 -11.76
N PRO A 53 13.42 -6.12 -12.14
CA PRO A 53 13.74 -5.87 -13.54
C PRO A 53 14.75 -6.91 -14.08
N PRO A 54 14.87 -7.07 -15.41
CA PRO A 54 15.72 -8.10 -16.03
C PRO A 54 17.20 -8.07 -15.63
N GLU A 55 17.71 -6.89 -15.26
CA GLU A 55 19.10 -6.62 -14.88
C GLU A 55 19.42 -7.10 -13.46
N SER A 56 18.39 -7.43 -12.67
CA SER A 56 18.52 -8.00 -11.33
C SER A 56 19.02 -9.45 -11.38
N SER A 57 19.89 -9.82 -10.46
CA SER A 57 20.23 -11.24 -10.21
C SER A 57 19.03 -12.07 -9.76
N MET A 58 17.96 -11.42 -9.30
CA MET A 58 16.68 -12.01 -8.93
C MET A 58 15.53 -11.55 -9.85
N SER A 59 15.81 -11.39 -11.15
CA SER A 59 14.84 -10.88 -12.12
C SER A 59 13.53 -11.66 -12.18
N GLY A 60 12.45 -10.97 -12.58
CA GLY A 60 11.12 -11.56 -12.71
C GLY A 60 10.28 -11.51 -11.43
N LEU A 61 9.21 -12.31 -11.42
CA LEU A 61 8.27 -12.40 -10.30
C LEU A 61 8.82 -13.31 -9.20
N GLN A 62 9.04 -12.73 -8.02
CA GLN A 62 9.51 -13.42 -6.83
C GLN A 62 8.33 -13.52 -5.84
N VAL A 63 7.88 -14.74 -5.53
CA VAL A 63 6.75 -14.98 -4.62
C VAL A 63 7.25 -15.77 -3.41
N LEU A 64 7.00 -15.26 -2.21
CA LEU A 64 7.34 -15.93 -0.94
C LEU A 64 8.83 -16.32 -0.80
N THR A 65 9.73 -15.69 -1.55
CA THR A 65 11.18 -15.87 -1.35
C THR A 65 11.62 -15.12 -0.10
N TYR A 66 12.69 -15.59 0.55
CA TYR A 66 13.20 -14.95 1.77
C TYR A 66 13.45 -13.44 1.59
N TYR A 67 14.04 -13.05 0.45
CA TYR A 67 14.31 -11.67 0.12
C TYR A 67 13.02 -10.87 -0.10
N ALA A 68 12.11 -11.36 -0.96
CA ALA A 68 10.85 -10.68 -1.24
C ALA A 68 9.98 -10.54 0.03
N LEU A 69 9.95 -11.56 0.88
CA LEU A 69 9.19 -11.55 2.13
C LEU A 69 9.80 -10.60 3.17
N SER A 70 11.11 -10.66 3.39
CA SER A 70 11.78 -9.80 4.38
C SER A 70 11.68 -8.32 3.99
N THR A 71 11.95 -7.99 2.73
CA THR A 71 11.78 -6.63 2.19
C THR A 71 10.30 -6.23 2.18
N GLY A 72 9.42 -7.12 1.71
CA GLY A 72 7.97 -6.89 1.63
C GLY A 72 7.34 -6.59 2.99
N LEU A 73 7.68 -7.34 4.04
CA LEU A 73 7.20 -7.11 5.40
C LEU A 73 7.76 -5.83 6.02
N SER A 74 9.03 -5.52 5.75
CA SER A 74 9.68 -4.31 6.28
C SER A 74 9.07 -3.05 5.69
N LEU A 75 8.88 -3.01 4.38
CA LEU A 75 8.34 -1.86 3.67
C LEU A 75 6.81 -1.77 3.79
N GLY A 76 6.13 -2.91 3.89
CA GLY A 76 4.68 -3.03 4.09
C GLY A 76 4.25 -2.97 5.56
N PHE A 77 5.13 -2.63 6.50
CA PHE A 77 4.80 -2.64 7.93
C PHE A 77 3.61 -1.72 8.25
N PHE A 78 3.60 -0.48 7.76
CA PHE A 78 2.49 0.44 7.97
C PHE A 78 1.20 -0.02 7.26
N ASN A 79 1.33 -0.69 6.13
CA ASN A 79 0.21 -1.30 5.41
C ASN A 79 -0.49 -2.36 6.26
N ILE A 80 0.27 -3.21 6.98
CA ILE A 80 -0.29 -4.18 7.92
C ILE A 80 -1.02 -3.47 9.07
N ILE A 81 -0.41 -2.46 9.69
CA ILE A 81 -1.03 -1.71 10.79
C ILE A 81 -2.31 -1.01 10.32
N PHE A 82 -2.29 -0.42 9.13
CA PHE A 82 -3.46 0.23 8.54
C PHE A 82 -4.61 -0.77 8.34
N ALA A 83 -4.33 -1.97 7.85
CA ALA A 83 -5.33 -3.03 7.73
C ALA A 83 -6.00 -3.34 9.08
N PHE A 84 -5.19 -3.51 10.14
CA PHE A 84 -5.71 -3.71 11.49
C PHE A 84 -6.56 -2.54 11.97
N GLN A 85 -6.17 -1.29 11.69
CA GLN A 85 -6.96 -0.12 12.07
C GLN A 85 -8.30 -0.05 11.31
N VAL A 86 -8.33 -0.38 10.03
CA VAL A 86 -9.59 -0.47 9.25
C VAL A 86 -10.51 -1.55 9.84
N ILE A 87 -9.96 -2.72 10.20
CA ILE A 87 -10.73 -3.78 10.88
C ILE A 87 -11.28 -3.29 12.22
N ARG A 88 -10.44 -2.64 13.05
CA ARG A 88 -10.89 -2.07 14.32
C ARG A 88 -11.95 -1.00 14.11
N PHE A 89 -11.82 -0.17 13.08
CA PHE A 89 -12.76 0.90 12.79
C PHE A 89 -14.12 0.33 12.40
N THR A 90 -14.15 -0.65 11.48
CA THR A 90 -15.41 -1.33 11.08
C THR A 90 -16.09 -2.08 12.23
N ARG A 91 -15.34 -2.43 13.28
CA ARG A 91 -15.88 -2.98 14.54
C ARG A 91 -16.24 -1.92 15.59
N GLY A 92 -15.99 -0.63 15.35
CA GLY A 92 -16.22 0.45 16.30
C GLY A 92 -15.19 0.56 17.43
N ALA A 93 -14.04 -0.11 17.32
CA ALA A 93 -13.00 -0.18 18.35
C ALA A 93 -11.88 0.87 18.21
N THR A 94 -12.00 1.81 17.26
CA THR A 94 -11.08 2.93 17.06
C THR A 94 -11.81 4.07 16.31
N SER A 95 -11.24 5.27 16.34
CA SER A 95 -11.81 6.45 15.66
C SER A 95 -11.41 6.51 14.19
N LYS A 96 -12.22 7.22 13.39
CA LYS A 96 -11.91 7.54 12.00
C LYS A 96 -10.57 8.27 11.88
N ARG A 97 -10.35 9.27 12.74
CA ARG A 97 -9.12 10.08 12.79
C ARG A 97 -7.88 9.22 12.97
N ASN A 98 -7.88 8.31 13.94
CA ASN A 98 -6.72 7.44 14.19
C ASN A 98 -6.45 6.50 13.01
N THR A 99 -7.50 5.98 12.39
CA THR A 99 -7.38 5.12 11.21
C THR A 99 -6.79 5.88 10.02
N LEU A 100 -7.23 7.12 9.80
CA LEU A 100 -6.70 7.99 8.74
C LEU A 100 -5.24 8.36 8.96
N LEU A 101 -4.84 8.67 10.20
CA LEU A 101 -3.44 8.95 10.53
C LEU A 101 -2.53 7.77 10.19
N VAL A 102 -2.93 6.56 10.55
CA VAL A 102 -2.18 5.35 10.16
C VAL A 102 -2.22 5.11 8.66
N GLY A 103 -3.34 5.41 8.00
CA GLY A 103 -3.43 5.38 6.53
C GLY A 103 -2.41 6.31 5.86
N ALA A 104 -2.24 7.53 6.39
CA ALA A 104 -1.23 8.46 5.88
C ALA A 104 0.21 7.93 6.07
N LEU A 105 0.49 7.19 7.14
CA LEU A 105 1.80 6.57 7.36
C LEU A 105 2.17 5.55 6.28
N THR A 106 1.20 4.91 5.62
CA THR A 106 1.47 4.00 4.48
C THR A 106 2.13 4.70 3.29
N LEU A 107 1.98 6.02 3.19
CA LEU A 107 2.57 6.82 2.11
C LEU A 107 3.98 7.33 2.44
N VAL A 108 4.38 7.32 3.72
CA VAL A 108 5.65 7.92 4.16
C VAL A 108 6.84 7.21 3.50
N LEU A 109 6.93 5.89 3.63
CA LEU A 109 8.07 5.15 3.06
C LEU A 109 8.16 5.30 1.54
N PRO A 110 7.08 5.12 0.75
CA PRO A 110 7.16 5.33 -0.69
C PRO A 110 7.51 6.77 -1.10
N ILE A 111 6.97 7.78 -0.40
CA ILE A 111 7.29 9.19 -0.68
C ILE A 111 8.76 9.48 -0.36
N THR A 112 9.27 9.02 0.78
CA THR A 112 10.70 9.16 1.12
C THR A 112 11.57 8.50 0.05
N SER A 113 11.15 7.35 -0.46
CA SER A 113 11.88 6.61 -1.49
C SER A 113 11.92 7.35 -2.83
N LEU A 114 10.79 7.98 -3.22
CA LEU A 114 10.74 8.90 -4.35
C LEU A 114 11.69 10.08 -4.17
N ILE A 115 11.66 10.75 -3.01
CA ILE A 115 12.53 11.90 -2.71
C ILE A 115 14.01 11.50 -2.82
N VAL A 116 14.37 10.33 -2.28
CA VAL A 116 15.75 9.81 -2.34
C VAL A 116 16.16 9.44 -3.77
N ALA A 117 15.25 8.91 -4.58
CA ALA A 117 15.52 8.57 -5.98
C ALA A 117 15.58 9.78 -6.92
N PHE A 118 14.96 10.90 -6.52
CA PHE A 118 14.75 12.06 -7.37
C PHE A 118 16.04 12.65 -7.98
N PRO A 119 17.15 12.84 -7.23
CA PRO A 119 18.40 13.36 -7.79
C PRO A 119 18.94 12.45 -8.89
N THR A 120 18.86 11.13 -8.72
CA THR A 120 19.39 10.18 -9.70
C THR A 120 18.52 10.10 -10.95
N MET A 121 17.21 10.29 -10.82
CA MET A 121 16.31 10.44 -11.98
C MET A 121 16.63 11.71 -12.77
N ILE A 122 16.89 12.83 -12.10
CA ILE A 122 17.27 14.08 -12.76
C ILE A 122 18.60 13.93 -13.49
N SER A 123 19.63 13.37 -12.82
CA SER A 123 20.96 13.24 -13.42
C SER A 123 20.99 12.29 -14.62
N SER A 124 20.08 11.31 -14.66
CA SER A 124 19.95 10.37 -15.76
C SER A 124 19.02 10.85 -16.88
N GLY A 125 18.28 11.94 -16.68
CA GLY A 125 17.27 12.42 -17.63
C GLY A 125 16.10 11.46 -17.83
N ALA A 126 15.98 10.43 -16.99
CA ALA A 126 15.01 9.37 -17.15
C ALA A 126 13.99 9.39 -15.99
N PHE A 127 12.76 9.77 -16.35
CA PHE A 127 11.66 9.89 -15.41
C PHE A 127 10.80 8.62 -15.44
N VAL A 128 10.96 7.80 -14.40
CA VAL A 128 10.09 6.65 -14.12
C VAL A 128 9.24 6.92 -12.89
N TYR A 129 8.07 6.29 -12.83
CA TYR A 129 7.25 6.38 -11.64
C TYR A 129 7.89 5.58 -10.50
N ILE A 130 8.19 6.29 -9.40
CA ILE A 130 8.62 5.71 -8.12
C ILE A 130 7.70 6.27 -7.05
N GLY A 131 7.24 5.41 -6.14
CA GLY A 131 6.42 5.83 -5.02
C GLY A 131 5.19 4.96 -4.78
N PRO A 132 4.21 5.49 -4.03
CA PRO A 132 3.16 4.68 -3.42
C PRO A 132 2.11 4.25 -4.44
N ILE A 133 1.72 2.97 -4.42
CA ILE A 133 0.55 2.47 -5.15
C ILE A 133 -0.60 2.37 -4.12
N PRO A 134 -1.50 3.37 -4.03
CA PRO A 134 -2.40 3.52 -2.87
C PRO A 134 -3.65 2.62 -2.93
N ILE A 135 -3.58 1.45 -3.57
CA ILE A 135 -4.73 0.54 -3.75
C ILE A 135 -5.32 0.16 -2.39
N GLN A 136 -4.48 -0.22 -1.43
CA GLN A 136 -4.93 -0.58 -0.09
C GLN A 136 -5.51 0.61 0.67
N LEU A 137 -4.89 1.80 0.55
CA LEU A 137 -5.38 3.02 1.19
C LEU A 137 -6.78 3.37 0.67
N ILE A 138 -6.98 3.40 -0.64
CA ILE A 138 -8.27 3.63 -1.29
C ILE A 138 -9.29 2.59 -0.84
N THR A 139 -8.91 1.30 -0.85
CA THR A 139 -9.78 0.21 -0.39
C THR A 139 -10.18 0.39 1.07
N GLY A 140 -9.24 0.74 1.95
CA GLY A 140 -9.50 0.99 3.36
C GLY A 140 -10.50 2.14 3.56
N LEU A 141 -10.33 3.25 2.85
CA LEU A 141 -11.26 4.39 2.89
C LEU A 141 -12.68 4.01 2.43
N LEU A 142 -12.79 3.25 1.34
CA LEU A 142 -14.06 2.74 0.85
C LEU A 142 -14.73 1.82 1.88
N LEU A 143 -13.98 0.91 2.49
CA LEU A 143 -14.50 0.02 3.54
C LEU A 143 -14.93 0.79 4.78
N MET A 144 -14.20 1.82 5.19
CA MET A 144 -14.60 2.70 6.29
C MET A 144 -15.93 3.40 5.98
N HIS A 145 -16.16 3.80 4.73
CA HIS A 145 -17.42 4.40 4.31
C HIS A 145 -18.59 3.40 4.27
N LEU A 146 -18.36 2.21 3.70
CA LEU A 146 -19.40 1.21 3.43
C LEU A 146 -19.74 0.32 4.63
N ALA A 147 -18.74 0.00 5.46
CA ALA A 147 -18.84 -0.93 6.59
C ALA A 147 -18.62 -0.26 7.96
N GLY A 148 -18.33 1.03 7.99
CA GLY A 148 -18.07 1.76 9.23
C GLY A 148 -19.27 1.77 10.20
N PRO A 149 -19.02 1.90 11.51
CA PRO A 149 -20.08 2.16 12.48
C PRO A 149 -20.86 3.40 12.06
N LYS A 150 -22.16 3.45 12.37
CA LYS A 150 -22.89 4.70 12.21
C LYS A 150 -22.20 5.70 13.14
N GLU A 151 -21.67 6.79 12.59
CA GLU A 151 -21.23 7.90 13.44
C GLU A 151 -22.43 8.23 14.34
N PRO A 152 -22.25 8.29 15.68
CA PRO A 152 -23.32 8.76 16.53
C PRO A 152 -23.65 10.17 16.04
N VAL A 153 -24.82 10.30 15.42
CA VAL A 153 -25.43 11.60 15.18
C VAL A 153 -25.64 12.15 16.59
N SER A 154 -24.81 13.09 17.00
CA SER A 154 -24.86 13.71 18.32
C SER A 154 -26.32 13.99 18.71
N PRO A 155 -26.75 13.67 19.95
CA PRO A 155 -28.06 14.04 20.46
C PRO A 155 -28.10 15.47 21.05
N TRP A 156 -26.98 16.21 21.04
CA TRP A 156 -27.04 17.67 21.15
C TRP A 156 -27.04 18.30 19.76
#